data_AF-A0A350NYV1-F1
#
_entry.id   AF-A0A350NYV1-F1
#
_cell.length_a   1.000
_cell.length_b   1.000
_cell.length_c   1.000
_cell.angle_alpha   90.00
_cell.angle_beta   90.00
_cell.angle_gamma   90.00
#
_symmetry.space_group_name_H-M   'P 1'
#
loop_
_entity.id
_entity.type
_entity.pdbx_description
1 polymer ?
#
loop_
_entity_poly.entity_id
_entity_poly.type
_entity_poly.pdbx_seq_one_letter_code
_entity_poly.pdbx_strand_id
1 'polypeptide(L)'
;WTPYSDYTAVVGGDLMMITNASGNASSVTLTVVRANTITLGSRTIQNEPSEHSAGDEVFRGRKFVNADPYDLLVKVFEDADLTSDNYNATVIQAELDEWLPNLKGSIDTIIYEHNDTTTFLDDFCATLMLDMWTDLTTGKIVIKATSPWNTTSAILREGIEINYGSISIDEDAELYYSRAFLQYDKRKITESDDDANFARSSLAYDTTLEGELYYNAEKVKDLGKSIILSNKLSNIETADLTTVRYAQRFSNRPQKIIGTVEEANLNFSLGDVVEINTASNQDFYGNPVTGLRSQIIKIAPTSSTGRSYKITAVTYNPYIGAFAGSDFLVNAEYDNNLYTIAGGPVTADTFTFIFSKQVYGQNTFNQAISVGSFPSGSIVNLVFIDGSISIGRGGNGGSTGAGENGGTTLLGTSGVTVNIYLGGTTPDFGNGSYTADGYLKAPGGGGGAAPEEYEPKYSVIHHGGGGGSGSKPGTGGQGYVGVEGQDGSASSGGEAFYLAGAGGGPGQPGEAGAYARGLAGKALEANGSTINVYTDGDLSRYIQGEGDTPNSIS
;
A
#
# COMPACT_ATOMS: atom_id res chain seq x y z
N TRP A 1 19.45 32.20 -12.02
CA TRP A 1 19.37 31.20 -10.94
C TRP A 1 17.92 30.89 -10.61
N THR A 2 17.11 30.66 -11.65
CA THR A 2 15.67 30.36 -11.56
C THR A 2 15.49 29.03 -12.27
N PRO A 3 14.74 28.08 -11.70
CA PRO A 3 13.97 28.17 -10.46
C PRO A 3 14.79 27.79 -9.21
N TYR A 4 15.07 28.76 -8.31
CA TYR A 4 15.61 28.46 -6.96
C TYR A 4 14.54 27.87 -6.03
N SER A 5 13.27 27.99 -6.41
CA SER A 5 12.11 27.43 -5.70
C SER A 5 12.16 25.93 -5.54
N ASP A 6 12.93 25.24 -6.38
CA ASP A 6 13.00 23.78 -6.42
C ASP A 6 14.14 23.25 -5.55
N TYR A 7 14.90 24.16 -4.92
CA TYR A 7 16.07 23.82 -4.13
C TYR A 7 15.95 24.31 -2.68
N THR A 8 16.75 23.69 -1.82
CA THR A 8 17.08 24.10 -0.46
C THR A 8 18.59 24.13 -0.34
N ALA A 9 19.12 25.00 0.53
CA ALA A 9 20.51 24.91 0.92
C ALA A 9 20.63 23.91 2.09
N VAL A 10 21.71 23.14 2.11
CA VAL A 10 22.03 22.22 3.20
C VAL A 10 23.43 22.54 3.70
N VAL A 11 23.56 22.86 4.99
CA VAL A 11 24.84 23.20 5.62
C VAL A 11 24.92 22.46 6.94
N GLY A 12 25.93 21.61 7.14
CA GLY A 12 26.13 20.89 8.42
C GLY A 12 24.87 20.17 8.95
N GLY A 13 24.04 19.63 8.06
CA GLY A 13 22.77 18.96 8.41
C GLY A 13 21.54 19.88 8.56
N ASP A 14 21.71 21.20 8.51
CA ASP A 14 20.61 22.19 8.56
C ASP A 14 20.01 22.44 7.17
N LEU A 15 18.70 22.18 7.04
CA LEU A 15 17.91 22.46 5.85
C LEU A 15 17.40 23.90 5.85
N MET A 16 17.90 24.71 4.92
CA MET A 16 17.54 26.13 4.81
C MET A 16 16.78 26.43 3.51
N MET A 17 15.50 26.79 3.66
CA MET A 17 14.61 27.03 2.54
C MET A 17 14.96 28.32 1.80
N ILE A 18 15.35 28.22 0.53
CA ILE A 18 15.76 29.37 -0.28
C ILE A 18 14.53 30.22 -0.66
N THR A 19 14.53 31.50 -0.31
CA THR A 19 13.49 32.48 -0.66
C THR A 19 13.91 33.43 -1.78
N ASN A 20 15.22 33.60 -1.99
CA ASN A 20 15.77 34.38 -3.09
C ASN A 20 17.19 33.92 -3.43
N ALA A 21 17.58 34.02 -4.70
CA ALA A 21 18.94 33.76 -5.15
C ALA A 21 19.39 34.87 -6.10
N SER A 22 20.54 35.50 -5.81
CA SER A 22 21.10 36.59 -6.60
C SER A 22 22.61 36.39 -6.80
N GLY A 23 23.16 36.87 -7.92
CA GLY A 23 24.60 36.73 -8.21
C GLY A 23 24.91 36.39 -9.66
N ASN A 24 26.09 35.81 -9.89
CA ASN A 24 26.62 35.42 -11.20
C ASN A 24 27.07 33.94 -11.20
N ALA A 25 27.72 33.47 -12.27
CA ALA A 25 28.13 32.08 -12.41
C ALA A 25 29.23 31.64 -11.43
N SER A 26 29.97 32.59 -10.85
CA SER A 26 31.11 32.35 -9.94
C SER A 26 30.82 32.69 -8.48
N SER A 27 29.71 33.37 -8.18
CA SER A 27 29.33 33.76 -6.82
C SER A 27 27.82 33.99 -6.75
N VAL A 28 27.18 33.29 -5.82
CA VAL A 28 25.74 33.35 -5.58
C VAL A 28 25.49 33.67 -4.11
N THR A 29 24.57 34.60 -3.86
CA THR A 29 24.01 34.89 -2.55
C THR A 29 22.60 34.32 -2.47
N LEU A 30 22.41 33.39 -1.53
CA LEU A 30 21.12 32.79 -1.22
C LEU A 30 20.52 33.49 0.00
N THR A 31 19.28 33.96 -0.12
CA THR A 31 18.46 34.34 1.03
C THR A 31 17.65 33.12 1.44
N VAL A 32 17.72 32.75 2.72
CA VAL A 32 17.12 31.52 3.23
C VAL A 32 16.26 31.77 4.46
N VAL A 33 15.30 30.89 4.70
CA VAL A 33 14.51 30.81 5.93
C VAL A 33 14.88 29.53 6.64
N ARG A 34 15.11 29.65 7.95
CA ARG A 34 15.44 28.54 8.84
C ARG A 34 14.22 28.26 9.71
N ALA A 35 13.76 27.03 9.70
CA ALA A 35 12.62 26.58 10.49
C ALA A 35 12.96 25.25 11.16
N ASN A 36 12.42 25.00 12.35
CA ASN A 36 12.54 23.71 13.04
C ASN A 36 11.69 22.62 12.37
N THR A 37 10.80 23.02 11.47
CA THR A 37 9.90 22.13 10.76
C THR A 37 9.67 22.70 9.37
N ILE A 38 9.84 21.84 8.36
CA ILE A 38 9.63 22.17 6.96
C ILE A 38 8.44 21.34 6.49
N THR A 39 7.40 22.02 6.00
CA THR A 39 6.29 21.36 5.33
C THR A 39 6.59 21.30 3.84
N LEU A 40 6.64 20.09 3.29
CA LEU A 40 6.89 19.82 1.88
C LEU A 40 5.74 18.96 1.36
N GLY A 41 4.85 19.54 0.56
CA GLY A 41 3.57 18.89 0.22
C GLY A 41 2.77 18.57 1.48
N SER A 42 2.46 17.29 1.71
CA SER A 42 1.84 16.83 2.96
C SER A 42 2.84 16.29 3.98
N ARG A 43 4.13 16.17 3.63
CA ARG A 43 5.17 15.67 4.52
C ARG A 43 5.65 16.77 5.46
N THR A 44 5.85 16.37 6.71
CA THR A 44 6.46 17.22 7.73
C THR A 44 7.88 16.73 8.00
N ILE A 45 8.87 17.54 7.64
CA ILE A 45 10.29 17.28 7.85
C ILE A 45 10.73 18.02 9.11
N GLN A 46 11.38 17.31 10.03
CA GLN A 46 12.02 17.90 11.20
C GLN A 46 13.40 18.41 10.79
N ASN A 47 13.72 19.62 11.23
CA ASN A 47 15.01 20.25 10.99
C ASN A 47 15.52 20.82 12.32
N GLU A 48 16.83 20.73 12.54
CA GLU A 48 17.48 21.25 13.75
C GLU A 48 18.47 22.34 13.34
N PRO A 49 18.07 23.62 13.39
CA PRO A 49 18.93 24.72 12.97
C PRO A 49 20.22 24.80 13.81
N SER A 50 21.38 24.70 13.17
CA SER A 50 22.72 24.76 13.80
C SER A 50 23.47 26.08 13.54
N GLU A 51 24.52 26.40 14.31
CA GLU A 51 25.35 27.57 14.00
C GLU A 51 26.29 27.27 12.83
N HIS A 52 26.48 28.24 11.93
CA HIS A 52 27.31 28.11 10.73
C HIS A 52 28.37 29.21 10.68
N SER A 53 29.55 28.89 10.17
CA SER A 53 30.71 29.76 10.06
C SER A 53 31.03 30.10 8.60
N ALA A 54 31.75 31.19 8.40
CA ALA A 54 32.27 31.51 7.08
C ALA A 54 33.28 30.43 6.65
N GLY A 55 33.06 29.84 5.46
CA GLY A 55 33.87 28.75 4.92
C GLY A 55 33.18 27.38 4.96
N ASP A 56 32.02 27.27 5.61
CA ASP A 56 31.24 26.03 5.59
C ASP A 56 30.75 25.70 4.18
N GLU A 57 30.75 24.42 3.84
CA GLU A 57 30.27 23.93 2.55
C GLU A 57 28.75 23.99 2.49
N VAL A 58 28.24 24.47 1.35
CA VAL A 58 26.81 24.56 1.08
C VAL A 58 26.46 23.55 0.01
N PHE A 59 25.76 22.48 0.40
CA PHE A 59 25.23 21.50 -0.52
C PHE A 59 23.86 21.94 -1.04
N ARG A 60 23.56 21.52 -2.26
CA ARG A 60 22.25 21.75 -2.87
C ARG A 60 21.34 20.56 -2.56
N GLY A 61 20.21 20.83 -1.93
CA GLY A 61 19.11 19.88 -1.78
C GLY A 61 18.03 20.17 -2.81
N ARG A 62 17.61 19.16 -3.56
CA ARG A 62 16.51 19.22 -4.53
C ARG A 62 15.21 18.80 -3.85
N LYS A 63 14.16 19.59 -4.03
CA LYS A 63 12.84 19.38 -3.43
C LYS A 63 11.90 18.73 -4.43
N PHE A 64 11.20 17.71 -3.97
CA PHE A 64 10.14 17.02 -4.69
C PHE A 64 8.84 17.22 -3.92
N VAL A 65 7.82 17.75 -4.59
CA VAL A 65 6.49 17.99 -4.02
C VAL A 65 5.47 17.41 -4.97
N ASN A 66 4.69 16.43 -4.51
CA ASN A 66 3.75 15.69 -5.33
C ASN A 66 4.41 15.21 -6.64
N ALA A 67 5.66 14.74 -6.56
CA ALA A 67 6.41 14.31 -7.72
C ALA A 67 6.05 12.87 -8.11
N ASP A 68 6.25 12.56 -9.39
CA ASP A 68 6.20 11.20 -9.90
C ASP A 68 7.53 10.48 -9.65
N PRO A 69 7.54 9.13 -9.50
CA PRO A 69 8.77 8.35 -9.43
C PRO A 69 9.71 8.60 -10.61
N TYR A 70 9.15 8.77 -11.81
CA TYR A 70 9.90 9.05 -13.02
C TYR A 70 10.62 10.40 -12.95
N ASP A 71 9.93 11.47 -12.52
CA ASP A 71 10.52 12.81 -12.40
C ASP A 71 11.69 12.80 -11.41
N LEU A 72 11.54 12.05 -10.31
CA LEU A 72 12.61 11.86 -9.35
C LEU A 72 13.83 11.19 -9.98
N LEU A 73 13.65 10.08 -10.69
CA LEU A 73 14.76 9.36 -11.34
C LEU A 73 15.46 10.20 -12.39
N VAL A 74 14.71 10.95 -13.21
CA VAL A 74 15.30 11.86 -14.20
C VAL A 74 16.21 12.88 -13.53
N LYS A 75 15.83 13.41 -12.37
CA LYS A 75 16.67 14.36 -11.64
C LYS A 75 17.91 13.73 -11.04
N VAL A 76 17.82 12.50 -10.55
CA VAL A 76 18.98 11.72 -10.10
C VAL A 76 19.93 11.41 -11.26
N PHE A 77 19.39 11.06 -12.44
CA PHE A 77 20.18 10.85 -13.65
C PHE A 77 20.87 12.13 -14.14
N GLU A 78 20.18 13.27 -14.12
CA GLU A 78 20.77 14.57 -14.43
C GLU A 78 21.94 14.90 -13.49
N ASP A 79 21.80 14.62 -12.20
CA ASP A 79 22.84 14.88 -11.19
C ASP A 79 24.06 13.93 -11.36
N ALA A 80 23.90 12.81 -12.10
CA ALA A 80 24.96 11.89 -12.50
C ALA A 80 25.46 12.10 -13.96
N ASP A 81 25.17 13.26 -14.55
CA ASP A 81 25.55 13.62 -15.93
C ASP A 81 24.97 12.68 -17.02
N LEU A 82 23.86 11.99 -16.73
CA LEU A 82 23.13 11.18 -17.71
C LEU A 82 22.07 12.01 -18.44
N THR A 83 21.95 11.79 -19.74
CA THR A 83 20.98 12.45 -20.62
C THR A 83 19.94 11.45 -21.15
N SER A 84 18.88 11.92 -21.80
CA SER A 84 17.86 11.07 -22.44
C SER A 84 18.41 10.13 -23.53
N ASP A 85 19.65 10.34 -23.98
CA ASP A 85 20.32 9.43 -24.89
C ASP A 85 20.81 8.16 -24.18
N ASN A 86 21.06 8.23 -22.87
CA ASN A 86 21.58 7.14 -22.05
C ASN A 86 20.50 6.19 -21.52
N TYR A 87 19.23 6.62 -21.45
CA TYR A 87 18.14 5.83 -20.90
C TYR A 87 16.89 5.85 -21.79
N ASN A 88 16.03 4.85 -21.65
CA ASN A 88 14.77 4.78 -22.37
C ASN A 88 13.64 5.40 -21.54
N ALA A 89 13.47 6.71 -21.69
CA ALA A 89 12.46 7.50 -20.96
C ALA A 89 11.05 6.88 -21.01
N THR A 90 10.59 6.51 -22.21
CA THR A 90 9.25 5.97 -22.42
C THR A 90 9.04 4.62 -21.74
N VAL A 91 10.03 3.73 -21.83
CA VAL A 91 9.94 2.40 -21.19
C VAL A 91 9.98 2.52 -19.68
N ILE A 92 10.87 3.35 -19.13
CA ILE A 92 10.97 3.56 -17.69
C ILE A 92 9.67 4.15 -17.13
N GLN A 93 9.14 5.20 -17.77
CA GLN A 93 7.90 5.83 -17.31
C GLN A 93 6.72 4.87 -17.37
N ALA A 94 6.58 4.10 -18.46
CA ALA A 94 5.50 3.12 -18.59
C ALA A 94 5.56 2.04 -17.50
N GLU A 95 6.75 1.52 -17.21
CA GLU A 95 6.92 0.49 -16.16
C GLU A 95 6.58 1.04 -14.76
N LEU A 96 7.01 2.27 -14.45
CA LEU A 96 6.73 2.89 -13.16
C LEU A 96 5.24 3.22 -12.99
N ASP A 97 4.59 3.73 -14.03
CA ASP A 97 3.16 4.04 -14.02
C ASP A 97 2.31 2.76 -13.87
N GLU A 98 2.75 1.63 -14.44
CA GLU A 98 2.06 0.34 -14.31
C GLU A 98 2.31 -0.33 -12.95
N TRP A 99 3.56 -0.32 -12.47
CA TRP A 99 3.94 -1.05 -11.26
C TRP A 99 3.64 -0.30 -9.96
N LEU A 100 3.74 1.04 -10.01
CA LEU A 100 3.63 1.95 -8.87
C LEU A 100 2.60 3.06 -9.14
N PRO A 101 1.37 2.74 -9.57
CA PRO A 101 0.37 3.75 -9.91
C PRO A 101 0.07 4.70 -8.75
N ASN A 102 0.20 4.20 -7.51
CA ASN A 102 -0.10 4.93 -6.28
C ASN A 102 0.97 5.99 -5.95
N LEU A 103 2.19 5.83 -6.49
CA LEU A 103 3.24 6.80 -6.25
C LEU A 103 3.14 8.04 -7.14
N LYS A 104 2.36 7.97 -8.23
CA LYS A 104 2.13 9.11 -9.12
C LYS A 104 1.59 10.31 -8.34
N GLY A 105 2.27 11.44 -8.47
CA GLY A 105 1.91 12.70 -7.84
C GLY A 105 2.00 12.69 -6.32
N SER A 106 2.72 11.75 -5.71
CA SER A 106 2.68 11.58 -4.24
C SER A 106 4.03 11.67 -3.54
N ILE A 107 5.16 11.74 -4.27
CA ILE A 107 6.47 11.82 -3.62
C ILE A 107 6.71 13.23 -3.08
N ASP A 108 6.86 13.32 -1.76
CA ASP A 108 7.30 14.52 -1.04
C ASP A 108 8.62 14.23 -0.32
N THR A 109 9.73 14.73 -0.85
CA THR A 109 11.04 14.51 -0.22
C THR A 109 12.08 15.55 -0.63
N ILE A 110 13.19 15.58 0.09
CA ILE A 110 14.38 16.35 -0.27
C ILE A 110 15.51 15.36 -0.47
N ILE A 111 16.14 15.41 -1.65
CA ILE A 111 17.36 14.64 -1.96
C ILE A 111 18.49 15.65 -2.04
N TYR A 112 19.61 15.40 -1.37
CA TYR A 112 20.77 16.29 -1.39
C TYR A 112 22.06 15.51 -1.66
N GLU A 113 23.03 16.21 -2.22
CA GLU A 113 24.22 15.68 -2.91
C GLU A 113 25.19 14.86 -2.03
N HIS A 114 24.92 14.60 -0.75
CA HIS A 114 25.82 13.79 0.08
C HIS A 114 25.74 12.28 -0.29
N ASN A 115 24.60 11.78 -0.78
CA ASN A 115 24.48 10.35 -1.07
C ASN A 115 25.01 10.02 -2.46
N ASP A 116 25.86 9.00 -2.57
CA ASP A 116 26.27 8.44 -3.86
C ASP A 116 25.02 8.09 -4.67
N THR A 117 24.95 8.57 -5.91
CA THR A 117 23.82 8.31 -6.81
C THR A 117 23.59 6.81 -6.96
N THR A 118 24.66 6.01 -6.94
CA THR A 118 24.57 4.54 -7.00
C THR A 118 23.81 3.99 -5.79
N THR A 119 24.17 4.42 -4.57
CA THR A 119 23.49 3.99 -3.34
C THR A 119 22.02 4.40 -3.35
N PHE A 120 21.71 5.63 -3.77
CA PHE A 120 20.32 6.07 -3.88
C PHE A 120 19.52 5.20 -4.87
N LEU A 121 20.10 4.91 -6.04
CA LEU A 121 19.43 4.09 -7.05
C LEU A 121 19.26 2.64 -6.58
N ASP A 122 20.25 2.07 -5.89
CA ASP A 122 20.17 0.73 -5.29
C ASP A 122 19.04 0.68 -4.24
N ASP A 123 18.98 1.65 -3.33
CA ASP A 123 17.94 1.74 -2.31
C ASP A 123 16.54 1.95 -2.93
N PHE A 124 16.45 2.81 -3.96
CA PHE A 124 15.21 3.05 -4.70
C PHE A 124 14.72 1.76 -5.38
N CYS A 125 15.61 1.05 -6.07
CA CYS A 125 15.29 -0.18 -6.78
C CYS A 125 14.92 -1.30 -5.82
N ALA A 126 15.69 -1.49 -4.74
CA ALA A 126 15.43 -2.49 -3.72
C ALA A 126 14.09 -2.25 -3.01
N THR A 127 13.84 -1.01 -2.57
CA THR A 127 12.59 -0.62 -1.87
C THR A 127 11.35 -0.84 -2.73
N LEU A 128 11.46 -0.69 -4.06
CA LEU A 128 10.32 -0.74 -4.96
C LEU A 128 10.25 -2.02 -5.80
N MET A 129 11.13 -3.00 -5.52
CA MET A 129 11.26 -4.26 -6.28
C MET A 129 11.41 -4.01 -7.79
N LEU A 130 12.34 -3.12 -8.13
CA LEU A 130 12.69 -2.78 -9.51
C LEU A 130 14.10 -3.30 -9.81
N ASP A 131 14.30 -3.76 -11.03
CA ASP A 131 15.61 -4.08 -11.58
C ASP A 131 15.98 -3.01 -12.61
N MET A 132 17.19 -2.44 -12.51
CA MET A 132 17.72 -1.48 -13.47
C MET A 132 18.97 -2.05 -14.16
N TRP A 133 19.03 -1.96 -15.48
CA TRP A 133 20.19 -2.40 -16.25
C TRP A 133 20.34 -1.62 -17.55
N THR A 134 21.51 -1.75 -18.19
CA THR A 134 21.71 -1.28 -19.57
C THR A 134 21.31 -2.40 -20.52
N ASP A 135 20.22 -2.20 -21.27
CA ASP A 135 19.82 -3.11 -22.33
C ASP A 135 20.87 -3.09 -23.46
N LEU A 136 21.46 -4.24 -23.73
CA LEU A 136 22.53 -4.39 -24.72
C LEU A 136 22.03 -4.25 -26.17
N THR A 137 20.73 -4.43 -26.40
CA THR A 137 20.13 -4.29 -27.73
C THR A 137 20.01 -2.82 -28.12
N THR A 138 19.56 -1.98 -27.18
CA THR A 138 19.36 -0.55 -27.40
C THR A 138 20.55 0.31 -26.93
N GLY A 139 21.42 -0.23 -26.09
CA GLY A 139 22.50 0.51 -25.42
C GLY A 139 21.99 1.49 -24.35
N LYS A 140 20.74 1.34 -23.90
CA LYS A 140 20.07 2.29 -23.00
C LYS A 140 19.73 1.66 -21.67
N ILE A 141 19.76 2.48 -20.63
CA ILE A 141 19.25 2.11 -19.31
C ILE A 141 17.73 1.92 -19.39
N VAL A 142 17.27 0.81 -18.85
CA VAL A 142 15.85 0.44 -18.70
C VAL A 142 15.60 -0.01 -17.27
N ILE A 143 14.33 -0.02 -16.88
CA ILE A 143 13.87 -0.55 -15.60
C ILE A 143 12.77 -1.57 -15.87
N LYS A 144 12.72 -2.63 -15.07
CA LYS A 144 11.62 -3.59 -15.07
C LYS A 144 11.24 -3.96 -13.65
N ALA A 145 9.95 -4.10 -13.42
CA ALA A 145 9.43 -4.51 -12.14
C ALA A 145 9.53 -6.01 -11.90
N THR A 146 9.75 -6.29 -10.62
CA THR A 146 9.34 -7.41 -9.78
C THR A 146 7.99 -8.10 -10.00
N SER A 147 7.32 -8.00 -11.15
CA SER A 147 5.88 -8.28 -11.22
C SER A 147 5.52 -9.77 -11.34
N PRO A 148 4.78 -10.34 -10.36
CA PRO A 148 4.20 -11.67 -10.51
C PRO A 148 3.01 -11.69 -11.49
N TRP A 149 2.52 -10.52 -11.91
CA TRP A 149 1.37 -10.36 -12.80
C TRP A 149 1.75 -10.37 -14.28
N ASN A 150 3.04 -10.35 -14.61
CA ASN A 150 3.49 -10.38 -16.00
C ASN A 150 3.04 -11.69 -16.68
N THR A 151 2.60 -11.54 -17.93
CA THR A 151 2.26 -12.66 -18.78
C THR A 151 3.51 -13.34 -19.30
N THR A 152 3.41 -14.63 -19.56
CA THR A 152 4.49 -15.41 -20.15
C THR A 152 4.75 -14.95 -21.58
N SER A 153 5.98 -14.49 -21.84
CA SER A 153 6.45 -14.06 -23.17
C SER A 153 6.83 -15.24 -24.07
N ALA A 154 7.33 -16.32 -23.49
CA ALA A 154 7.76 -17.52 -24.21
C ALA A 154 7.62 -18.79 -23.34
N ILE A 155 7.42 -19.93 -24.00
CA ILE A 155 7.44 -21.25 -23.36
C ILE A 155 8.73 -21.94 -23.80
N LEU A 156 9.61 -22.25 -22.85
CA LEU A 156 10.90 -22.87 -23.07
C LEU A 156 10.84 -24.34 -22.67
N ARG A 157 10.81 -25.24 -23.66
CA ARG A 157 10.78 -26.67 -23.43
C ARG A 157 12.17 -27.25 -23.57
N GLU A 158 12.56 -28.06 -22.59
CA GLU A 158 13.80 -28.82 -22.67
C GLU A 158 13.77 -29.81 -23.85
N GLY A 159 14.82 -29.80 -24.66
CA GLY A 159 14.94 -30.57 -25.91
C GLY A 159 14.40 -29.87 -27.16
N ILE A 160 13.79 -28.68 -27.03
CA ILE A 160 13.32 -27.88 -28.17
C ILE A 160 13.97 -26.50 -28.13
N GLU A 161 13.51 -25.63 -27.22
CA GLU A 161 14.06 -24.28 -27.06
C GLU A 161 15.32 -24.29 -26.18
N ILE A 162 15.32 -25.10 -25.11
CA ILE A 162 16.47 -25.32 -24.23
C ILE A 162 17.17 -26.61 -24.61
N ASN A 163 18.50 -26.60 -24.68
CA ASN A 163 19.30 -27.78 -25.00
C ASN A 163 19.05 -28.91 -23.99
N TYR A 164 18.75 -30.10 -24.49
CA TYR A 164 18.42 -31.27 -23.67
C TYR A 164 19.54 -31.60 -22.68
N GLY A 165 19.19 -31.81 -21.41
CA GLY A 165 20.15 -32.16 -20.35
C GLY A 165 21.08 -31.02 -19.94
N SER A 166 20.84 -29.78 -20.42
CA SER A 166 21.60 -28.61 -20.01
C SER A 166 21.05 -27.92 -18.76
N ILE A 167 19.87 -28.34 -18.30
CA ILE A 167 19.18 -27.70 -17.17
C ILE A 167 19.83 -28.11 -15.84
N SER A 168 20.06 -27.10 -15.01
CA SER A 168 20.45 -27.24 -13.61
C SER A 168 19.50 -26.39 -12.78
N ILE A 169 18.95 -26.99 -11.73
CA ILE A 169 18.07 -26.32 -10.78
C ILE A 169 18.84 -26.20 -9.47
N ASP A 170 18.95 -24.98 -8.98
CA ASP A 170 19.50 -24.66 -7.68
C ASP A 170 18.42 -24.01 -6.83
N GLU A 171 18.42 -24.32 -5.54
CA GLU A 171 17.48 -23.76 -4.59
C GLU A 171 18.31 -23.03 -3.54
N ASP A 172 18.37 -21.71 -3.71
CA ASP A 172 19.31 -20.83 -3.03
C ASP A 172 18.87 -20.53 -1.59
N ALA A 173 19.70 -20.88 -0.62
CA ALA A 173 19.37 -20.76 0.79
C ALA A 173 19.13 -19.33 1.29
N GLU A 174 19.67 -18.36 0.56
CA GLU A 174 19.59 -16.95 0.87
C GLU A 174 18.27 -16.31 0.40
N LEU A 175 17.48 -17.00 -0.43
CA LEU A 175 16.18 -16.52 -0.93
C LEU A 175 14.99 -16.99 -0.06
N TYR A 176 15.23 -17.49 1.15
CA TYR A 176 14.21 -18.05 2.03
C TYR A 176 13.75 -17.06 3.09
N TYR A 177 12.55 -16.50 2.93
CA TYR A 177 11.99 -15.52 3.85
C TYR A 177 10.53 -15.82 4.14
N SER A 178 10.13 -15.89 5.41
CA SER A 178 8.72 -15.94 5.83
C SER A 178 8.13 -14.56 6.07
N ARG A 179 8.97 -13.53 6.20
CA ARG A 179 8.55 -12.15 6.46
C ARG A 179 9.33 -11.15 5.63
N ALA A 180 8.71 -10.02 5.33
CA ALA A 180 9.35 -8.87 4.70
C ALA A 180 9.05 -7.59 5.49
N PHE A 181 10.09 -6.78 5.72
CA PHE A 181 10.04 -5.59 6.55
C PHE A 181 10.59 -4.37 5.80
N LEU A 182 9.92 -3.23 5.93
CA LEU A 182 10.29 -1.96 5.31
C LEU A 182 10.05 -0.82 6.29
N GLN A 183 11.06 0.02 6.51
CA GLN A 183 10.90 1.29 7.26
C GLN A 183 10.78 2.48 6.31
N TYR A 184 9.95 3.44 6.67
CA TYR A 184 9.69 4.63 5.85
C TYR A 184 9.23 5.83 6.68
N ASP A 185 8.95 6.96 6.02
CA ASP A 185 8.65 8.26 6.64
C ASP A 185 9.83 8.78 7.47
N LYS A 186 11.01 8.93 6.83
CA LYS A 186 12.20 9.55 7.44
C LYS A 186 11.91 11.00 7.77
N ARG A 187 11.71 11.35 9.04
CA ARG A 187 11.34 12.74 9.41
C ARG A 187 12.54 13.66 9.49
N LYS A 188 13.70 13.12 9.86
CA LYS A 188 14.97 13.85 9.92
C LYS A 188 15.81 13.49 8.70
N ILE A 189 15.56 14.16 7.56
CA ILE A 189 16.14 13.79 6.26
C ILE A 189 17.68 13.84 6.26
N THR A 190 18.26 14.77 7.03
CA THR A 190 19.71 15.01 7.10
C THR A 190 20.44 14.16 8.14
N GLU A 191 19.72 13.39 8.96
CA GLU A 191 20.30 12.50 9.97
C GLU A 191 20.68 11.14 9.38
N SER A 192 21.36 10.32 10.19
CA SER A 192 21.67 8.92 9.86
C SER A 192 20.40 8.11 9.50
N ASP A 193 20.59 7.00 8.80
CA ASP A 193 19.51 6.04 8.52
C ASP A 193 19.23 5.12 9.71
N ASP A 194 19.36 5.61 10.95
CA ASP A 194 18.99 4.85 12.15
C ASP A 194 17.47 4.73 12.30
N ASP A 195 17.00 3.63 12.89
CA ASP A 195 15.57 3.32 13.04
C ASP A 195 14.75 4.44 13.68
N ALA A 196 15.35 5.16 14.65
CA ALA A 196 14.71 6.24 15.37
C ALA A 196 14.32 7.44 14.49
N ASN A 197 14.90 7.55 13.30
CA ASN A 197 14.64 8.64 12.36
C ASN A 197 13.47 8.35 11.41
N PHE A 198 12.95 7.12 11.42
CA PHE A 198 11.81 6.66 10.63
C PHE A 198 10.57 6.53 11.52
N ALA A 199 9.47 7.15 11.11
CA ALA A 199 8.26 7.17 11.92
C ALA A 199 7.33 5.97 11.68
N ARG A 200 7.59 5.18 10.63
CA ARG A 200 6.69 4.11 10.19
C ARG A 200 7.45 2.88 9.71
N SER A 201 6.77 1.74 9.81
CA SER A 201 7.21 0.48 9.25
C SER A 201 6.03 -0.29 8.65
N SER A 202 6.31 -1.07 7.62
CA SER A 202 5.42 -2.08 7.07
C SER A 202 6.01 -3.47 7.28
N LEU A 203 5.15 -4.45 7.53
CA LEU A 203 5.53 -5.84 7.76
C LEU A 203 4.49 -6.74 7.10
N ALA A 204 4.96 -7.67 6.29
CA ALA A 204 4.17 -8.79 5.79
C ALA A 204 4.79 -10.10 6.27
N TYR A 205 3.95 -11.09 6.60
CA TYR A 205 4.40 -12.39 7.09
C TYR A 205 3.48 -13.52 6.62
N ASP A 206 4.07 -14.68 6.39
CA ASP A 206 3.39 -15.95 6.14
C ASP A 206 3.64 -16.90 7.33
N THR A 207 2.68 -16.97 8.25
CA THR A 207 2.79 -17.82 9.45
C THR A 207 2.69 -19.30 9.14
N THR A 208 2.17 -19.69 7.96
CA THR A 208 1.99 -21.11 7.62
C THR A 208 3.34 -21.81 7.45
N LEU A 209 4.37 -21.06 7.07
CA LEU A 209 5.72 -21.55 6.84
C LEU A 209 6.62 -21.48 8.09
N GLU A 210 6.16 -20.87 9.17
CA GLU A 210 6.94 -20.70 10.41
C GLU A 210 6.79 -21.88 11.38
N GLY A 211 5.88 -22.83 11.08
CA GLY A 211 5.63 -24.01 11.90
C GLY A 211 6.75 -25.07 11.87
N GLU A 212 6.68 -26.01 12.81
CA GLU A 212 7.68 -27.08 13.00
C GLU A 212 7.89 -27.97 11.75
N LEU A 213 6.84 -28.16 10.95
CA LEU A 213 6.88 -28.94 9.70
C LEU A 213 7.52 -28.18 8.53
N TYR A 214 7.83 -26.90 8.71
CA TYR A 214 8.39 -26.01 7.70
C TYR A 214 9.69 -25.38 8.21
N TYR A 215 9.76 -24.05 8.35
CA TYR A 215 11.01 -23.37 8.69
C TYR A 215 11.36 -23.46 10.17
N ASN A 216 10.37 -23.72 11.03
CA ASN A 216 10.51 -23.74 12.48
C ASN A 216 11.20 -22.49 13.05
N ALA A 217 11.14 -21.37 12.32
CA ALA A 217 11.80 -20.11 12.63
C ALA A 217 11.23 -18.98 11.77
N GLU A 218 11.27 -17.77 12.31
CA GLU A 218 10.96 -16.54 11.60
C GLU A 218 12.16 -16.15 10.72
N LYS A 219 11.96 -15.97 9.42
CA LYS A 219 13.01 -15.51 8.50
C LYS A 219 12.60 -14.19 7.86
N VAL A 220 13.14 -13.09 8.38
CA VAL A 220 12.80 -11.74 7.96
C VAL A 220 13.77 -11.25 6.89
N LYS A 221 13.24 -10.78 5.76
CA LYS A 221 13.96 -9.90 4.85
C LYS A 221 13.77 -8.45 5.28
N ASP A 222 14.89 -7.78 5.55
CA ASP A 222 14.93 -6.32 5.57
C ASP A 222 15.05 -5.80 4.13
N LEU A 223 14.07 -5.03 3.67
CA LEU A 223 14.02 -4.43 2.33
C LEU A 223 14.78 -3.10 2.25
N GLY A 224 15.37 -2.67 3.36
CA GLY A 224 16.00 -1.36 3.49
C GLY A 224 15.03 -0.30 4.00
N LYS A 225 15.43 0.96 3.86
CA LYS A 225 14.69 2.11 4.40
C LYS A 225 14.38 3.10 3.30
N SER A 226 13.12 3.51 3.24
CA SER A 226 12.66 4.44 2.21
C SER A 226 12.67 5.87 2.70
N ILE A 227 13.46 6.72 2.04
CA ILE A 227 13.43 8.17 2.25
C ILE A 227 12.37 8.87 1.38
N ILE A 228 11.84 8.19 0.35
CA ILE A 228 10.87 8.76 -0.59
C ILE A 228 9.42 8.54 -0.16
N LEU A 229 9.14 7.46 0.59
CA LEU A 229 7.82 7.16 1.11
C LEU A 229 7.54 7.94 2.40
N SER A 230 6.36 8.53 2.48
CA SER A 230 5.91 9.39 3.59
C SER A 230 4.65 8.83 4.27
N ASN A 231 3.99 9.65 5.07
CA ASN A 231 2.71 9.33 5.72
C ASN A 231 1.47 9.50 4.82
N LYS A 232 1.63 9.83 3.53
CA LYS A 232 0.50 9.85 2.57
C LYS A 232 -0.11 8.46 2.45
N LEU A 233 -1.44 8.39 2.33
CA LEU A 233 -2.17 7.12 2.20
C LEU A 233 -1.64 6.27 1.03
N SER A 234 -1.35 6.89 -0.11
CA SER A 234 -0.82 6.19 -1.27
C SER A 234 0.60 5.64 -1.03
N ASN A 235 1.42 6.29 -0.23
CA ASN A 235 2.76 5.81 0.14
C ASN A 235 2.70 4.68 1.18
N ILE A 236 1.74 4.74 2.10
CA ILE A 236 1.47 3.65 3.05
C ILE A 236 1.04 2.40 2.26
N GLU A 237 0.10 2.55 1.33
CA GLU A 237 -0.34 1.47 0.46
C GLU A 237 0.81 0.89 -0.37
N THR A 238 1.70 1.73 -0.93
CA THR A 238 2.91 1.25 -1.62
C THR A 238 3.85 0.48 -0.69
N ALA A 239 4.08 0.96 0.53
CA ALA A 239 4.95 0.27 1.50
C ALA A 239 4.41 -1.12 1.86
N ASP A 240 3.10 -1.21 2.12
CA ASP A 240 2.41 -2.48 2.42
C ASP A 240 2.40 -3.42 1.21
N LEU A 241 2.20 -2.87 0.03
CA LEU A 241 2.23 -3.64 -1.20
C LEU A 241 3.62 -4.22 -1.49
N THR A 242 4.69 -3.45 -1.30
CA THR A 242 6.06 -3.95 -1.45
C THR A 242 6.33 -5.11 -0.51
N THR A 243 6.02 -4.98 0.79
CA THR A 243 6.29 -6.06 1.76
C THR A 243 5.48 -7.31 1.43
N VAL A 244 4.20 -7.16 1.06
CA VAL A 244 3.35 -8.28 0.63
C VAL A 244 3.91 -8.98 -0.61
N ARG A 245 4.22 -8.23 -1.67
CA ARG A 245 4.79 -8.77 -2.93
C ARG A 245 6.10 -9.53 -2.66
N TYR A 246 6.96 -8.99 -1.80
CA TYR A 246 8.20 -9.64 -1.43
C TYR A 246 7.94 -10.92 -0.64
N ALA A 247 7.14 -10.85 0.42
CA ALA A 247 6.81 -12.01 1.24
C ALA A 247 6.29 -13.14 0.34
N GLN A 248 5.37 -12.89 -0.59
CA GLN A 248 4.84 -13.97 -1.43
C GLN A 248 5.84 -14.51 -2.45
N ARG A 249 6.66 -13.65 -3.05
CA ARG A 249 7.65 -14.09 -4.02
C ARG A 249 8.67 -15.04 -3.37
N PHE A 250 9.03 -14.79 -2.11
CA PHE A 250 10.14 -15.48 -1.44
C PHE A 250 9.72 -16.42 -0.30
N SER A 251 8.43 -16.43 0.10
CA SER A 251 7.86 -17.39 1.07
C SER A 251 7.84 -18.79 0.49
N ASN A 252 7.47 -18.96 -0.77
CA ASN A 252 7.68 -20.24 -1.42
C ASN A 252 9.05 -20.25 -2.07
N ARG A 253 9.92 -21.13 -1.56
CA ARG A 253 11.31 -21.37 -1.97
C ARG A 253 11.53 -21.19 -3.49
N PRO A 254 12.09 -20.04 -3.94
CA PRO A 254 12.35 -19.82 -5.35
C PRO A 254 13.46 -20.74 -5.85
N GLN A 255 13.31 -21.23 -7.07
CA GLN A 255 14.27 -22.06 -7.76
C GLN A 255 15.01 -21.22 -8.80
N LYS A 256 16.34 -21.31 -8.80
CA LYS A 256 17.21 -20.73 -9.81
C LYS A 256 17.43 -21.78 -10.89
N ILE A 257 16.84 -21.56 -12.05
CA ILE A 257 16.92 -22.47 -13.20
C ILE A 257 17.95 -21.95 -14.18
N ILE A 258 18.93 -22.78 -14.49
CA ILE A 258 20.03 -22.47 -15.40
C ILE A 258 19.92 -23.41 -16.59
N GLY A 259 19.92 -22.87 -17.80
CA GLY A 259 19.85 -23.65 -19.04
C GLY A 259 20.71 -23.06 -20.15
N THR A 260 20.92 -23.83 -21.23
CA THR A 260 21.58 -23.34 -22.44
C THR A 260 20.57 -23.28 -23.60
N VAL A 261 20.53 -22.14 -24.29
CA VAL A 261 19.67 -21.91 -25.47
C VAL A 261 20.53 -21.52 -26.66
N GLU A 262 20.13 -21.91 -27.87
CA GLU A 262 20.74 -21.44 -29.11
C GLU A 262 20.23 -20.04 -29.47
N GLU A 263 21.04 -19.23 -30.16
CA GLU A 263 20.66 -17.86 -30.59
C GLU A 263 19.33 -17.82 -31.35
N ALA A 264 19.05 -18.84 -32.16
CA ALA A 264 17.81 -18.95 -32.93
C ALA A 264 16.54 -19.08 -32.05
N ASN A 265 16.69 -19.55 -30.81
CA ASN A 265 15.60 -19.75 -29.85
C ASN A 265 15.56 -18.65 -28.78
N LEU A 266 16.46 -17.66 -28.84
CA LEU A 266 16.50 -16.53 -27.90
C LEU A 266 15.47 -15.45 -28.29
N ASN A 267 14.19 -15.80 -28.18
CA ASN A 267 13.05 -14.93 -28.50
C ASN A 267 12.50 -14.14 -27.29
N PHE A 268 13.32 -14.02 -26.23
CA PHE A 268 13.02 -13.33 -24.98
C PHE A 268 14.24 -12.50 -24.55
N SER A 269 14.01 -11.55 -23.66
CA SER A 269 15.00 -10.57 -23.17
C SER A 269 15.28 -10.73 -21.67
N LEU A 270 16.30 -10.02 -21.19
CA LEU A 270 16.52 -9.87 -19.75
C LEU A 270 15.31 -9.18 -19.10
N GLY A 271 14.86 -9.68 -17.94
CA GLY A 271 13.68 -9.19 -17.23
C GLY A 271 12.35 -9.82 -17.67
N ASP A 272 12.32 -10.53 -18.81
CA ASP A 272 11.11 -11.19 -19.29
C ASP A 272 10.69 -12.35 -18.38
N VAL A 273 9.38 -12.57 -18.31
CA VAL A 273 8.79 -13.77 -17.73
C VAL A 273 8.63 -14.84 -18.81
N VAL A 274 9.13 -16.03 -18.53
CA VAL A 274 9.00 -17.23 -19.39
C VAL A 274 8.41 -18.39 -18.59
N GLU A 275 7.83 -19.37 -19.29
CA GLU A 275 7.46 -20.67 -18.72
C GLU A 275 8.56 -21.67 -19.04
N ILE A 276 9.06 -22.40 -18.05
CA ILE A 276 10.11 -23.40 -18.24
C ILE A 276 9.55 -24.80 -17.98
N ASN A 277 9.52 -25.62 -19.03
CA ASN A 277 9.05 -27.00 -18.97
C ASN A 277 10.24 -27.95 -19.11
N THR A 278 10.62 -28.62 -18.01
CA THR A 278 11.82 -29.45 -17.92
C THR A 278 11.54 -30.79 -17.24
N ALA A 279 12.20 -31.84 -17.70
CA ALA A 279 12.16 -33.14 -17.03
C ALA A 279 12.87 -33.13 -15.67
N SER A 280 13.67 -32.11 -15.37
CA SER A 280 14.36 -31.93 -14.08
C SER A 280 13.44 -31.39 -12.98
N ASN A 281 12.23 -30.93 -13.33
CA ASN A 281 11.21 -30.45 -12.38
C ASN A 281 9.88 -31.16 -12.65
N GLN A 282 9.54 -32.15 -11.82
CA GLN A 282 8.41 -33.06 -12.07
C GLN A 282 7.34 -32.96 -10.98
N ASP A 283 6.09 -33.17 -11.39
CA ASP A 283 4.96 -33.35 -10.49
C ASP A 283 4.98 -34.75 -9.82
N PHE A 284 4.01 -35.01 -8.94
CA PHE A 284 3.88 -36.31 -8.26
C PHE A 284 3.71 -37.50 -9.22
N TYR A 285 3.27 -37.26 -10.46
CA TYR A 285 3.08 -38.28 -11.49
C TYR A 285 4.32 -38.48 -12.38
N GLY A 286 5.40 -37.73 -12.14
CA GLY A 286 6.63 -37.78 -12.92
C GLY A 286 6.58 -37.00 -14.23
N ASN A 287 5.55 -36.17 -14.45
CA ASN A 287 5.47 -35.30 -15.62
C ASN A 287 6.16 -33.96 -15.33
N PRO A 288 6.80 -33.32 -16.32
CA PRO A 288 7.28 -31.95 -16.18
C PRO A 288 6.18 -31.03 -15.64
N VAL A 289 6.51 -30.24 -14.61
CA VAL A 289 5.59 -29.20 -14.10
C VAL A 289 5.32 -28.20 -15.22
N THR A 290 4.05 -27.92 -15.48
CA THR A 290 3.61 -26.92 -16.47
C THR A 290 3.22 -25.62 -15.78
N GLY A 291 3.35 -24.49 -16.49
CA GLY A 291 3.04 -23.18 -15.93
C GLY A 291 4.08 -22.67 -14.91
N LEU A 292 5.27 -23.27 -14.85
CA LEU A 292 6.36 -22.79 -14.00
C LEU A 292 6.92 -21.47 -14.53
N ARG A 293 6.36 -20.36 -14.04
CA ARG A 293 6.79 -19.02 -14.45
C ARG A 293 8.10 -18.64 -13.80
N SER A 294 9.02 -18.15 -14.63
CA SER A 294 10.37 -17.78 -14.23
C SER A 294 10.78 -16.48 -14.90
N GLN A 295 11.36 -15.56 -14.13
CA GLN A 295 11.90 -14.31 -14.66
C GLN A 295 13.35 -14.54 -15.10
N ILE A 296 13.72 -14.09 -16.30
CA ILE A 296 15.09 -14.13 -16.79
C ILE A 296 15.91 -13.05 -16.09
N ILE A 297 16.92 -13.46 -15.32
CA ILE A 297 17.81 -12.56 -14.57
C ILE A 297 19.23 -12.50 -15.13
N LYS A 298 19.56 -13.39 -16.08
CA LYS A 298 20.86 -13.38 -16.75
C LYS A 298 20.79 -14.06 -18.10
N ILE A 299 21.44 -13.44 -19.08
CA ILE A 299 21.74 -14.04 -20.40
C ILE A 299 23.23 -13.80 -20.65
N ALA A 300 24.01 -14.86 -20.85
CA ALA A 300 25.43 -14.77 -21.07
C ALA A 300 25.87 -15.66 -22.24
N PRO A 301 26.68 -15.16 -23.20
CA PRO A 301 27.19 -16.00 -24.28
C PRO A 301 28.05 -17.13 -23.72
N THR A 302 27.97 -18.31 -24.33
CA THR A 302 28.88 -19.42 -24.00
C THR A 302 30.11 -19.39 -24.90
N SER A 303 31.22 -19.96 -24.44
CA SER A 303 32.48 -20.07 -25.19
C SER A 303 32.52 -21.27 -26.14
N SER A 304 31.37 -21.89 -26.44
CA SER A 304 31.30 -23.12 -27.24
C SER A 304 31.24 -22.86 -28.75
N THR A 305 31.53 -23.88 -29.57
CA THR A 305 31.40 -23.82 -31.04
C THR A 305 29.93 -23.66 -31.44
N GLY A 306 29.51 -22.43 -31.67
CA GLY A 306 28.14 -22.05 -32.00
C GLY A 306 27.82 -20.67 -31.43
N ARG A 307 26.61 -20.15 -31.69
CA ARG A 307 26.10 -18.98 -30.96
C ARG A 307 25.03 -19.47 -30.00
N SER A 308 25.46 -19.78 -28.78
CA SER A 308 24.58 -20.24 -27.71
C SER A 308 24.79 -19.40 -26.45
N TYR A 309 23.74 -19.33 -25.65
CA TYR A 309 23.64 -18.48 -24.47
C TYR A 309 23.25 -19.31 -23.27
N LYS A 310 23.93 -19.08 -22.15
CA LYS A 310 23.53 -19.57 -20.83
C LYS A 310 22.53 -18.59 -20.25
N ILE A 311 21.35 -19.09 -19.96
CA ILE A 311 20.28 -18.33 -19.30
C ILE A 311 20.19 -18.70 -17.83
N THR A 312 19.87 -17.74 -16.99
CA THR A 312 19.50 -17.96 -15.59
C THR A 312 18.16 -17.31 -15.34
N ALA A 313 17.22 -18.09 -14.85
CA ALA A 313 15.89 -17.66 -14.50
C ALA A 313 15.62 -17.95 -13.02
N VAL A 314 14.80 -17.13 -12.37
CA VAL A 314 14.34 -17.38 -11.00
C VAL A 314 12.84 -17.58 -11.05
N THR A 315 12.37 -18.71 -10.52
CA THR A 315 10.93 -18.98 -10.45
C THR A 315 10.27 -17.94 -9.58
N TYR A 316 9.06 -17.56 -9.96
CA TYR A 316 8.19 -16.81 -9.07
C TYR A 316 6.84 -17.53 -9.06
N ASN A 317 6.23 -17.61 -7.88
CA ASN A 317 4.86 -18.10 -7.84
C ASN A 317 3.92 -16.98 -8.28
N PRO A 318 2.98 -17.27 -9.19
CA PRO A 318 1.88 -16.34 -9.42
C PRO A 318 1.20 -16.06 -8.07
N TYR A 319 0.76 -14.83 -7.87
CA TYR A 319 0.08 -14.43 -6.63
C TYR A 319 -1.07 -15.40 -6.35
N ILE A 320 -1.24 -15.84 -5.10
CA ILE A 320 -2.40 -16.66 -4.70
C ILE A 320 -3.64 -15.82 -4.96
N GLY A 321 -4.40 -16.12 -6.02
CA GLY A 321 -5.47 -15.23 -6.47
C GLY A 321 -5.31 -14.63 -7.87
N ALA A 322 -4.16 -14.82 -8.53
CA ALA A 322 -3.84 -14.21 -9.83
C ALA A 322 -4.35 -14.96 -11.06
N PHE A 323 -5.36 -15.81 -10.91
CA PHE A 323 -5.99 -16.47 -12.04
C PHE A 323 -7.50 -16.21 -12.00
N ALA A 324 -8.11 -16.05 -13.17
CA ALA A 324 -9.55 -15.95 -13.29
C ALA A 324 -10.21 -17.11 -12.51
N GLY A 325 -11.04 -16.76 -11.53
CA GLY A 325 -11.73 -17.72 -10.67
C GLY A 325 -11.27 -17.74 -9.22
N SER A 326 -10.04 -17.34 -8.86
CA SER A 326 -9.56 -17.50 -7.48
C SER A 326 -10.14 -16.52 -6.46
N ASP A 327 -10.34 -17.03 -5.23
CA ASP A 327 -10.88 -16.29 -4.09
C ASP A 327 -9.79 -15.83 -3.12
N PHE A 328 -9.93 -14.61 -2.62
CA PHE A 328 -9.09 -14.01 -1.59
C PHE A 328 -9.80 -14.05 -0.24
N LEU A 329 -9.32 -14.87 0.67
CA LEU A 329 -9.84 -14.88 2.04
C LEU A 329 -9.34 -13.64 2.81
N VAL A 330 -10.26 -12.85 3.35
CA VAL A 330 -9.92 -11.66 4.15
C VAL A 330 -9.65 -12.09 5.60
N ASN A 331 -8.37 -12.18 5.95
CA ASN A 331 -7.92 -12.68 7.25
C ASN A 331 -7.74 -11.58 8.31
N ALA A 332 -7.56 -10.31 7.94
CA ALA A 332 -7.41 -9.23 8.90
C ALA A 332 -8.78 -8.71 9.35
N GLU A 333 -8.95 -8.49 10.66
CA GLU A 333 -10.22 -7.98 11.22
C GLU A 333 -10.38 -6.48 11.05
N TYR A 334 -9.32 -5.75 10.75
CA TYR A 334 -9.36 -4.30 10.69
C TYR A 334 -8.66 -3.78 9.43
N ASP A 335 -9.10 -2.61 8.98
CA ASP A 335 -8.29 -1.74 8.10
C ASP A 335 -7.91 -2.44 6.78
N ASN A 336 -8.85 -3.18 6.18
CA ASN A 336 -8.59 -4.06 5.04
C ASN A 336 -8.45 -3.26 3.74
N ASN A 337 -7.28 -3.32 3.11
CA ASN A 337 -7.09 -2.84 1.73
C ASN A 337 -7.13 -4.03 0.75
N LEU A 338 -8.18 -4.10 -0.06
CA LEU A 338 -8.41 -5.21 -0.99
C LEU A 338 -7.36 -5.27 -2.09
N TYR A 339 -6.86 -4.13 -2.57
CA TYR A 339 -5.80 -4.06 -3.57
C TYR A 339 -4.49 -4.65 -3.04
N THR A 340 -4.12 -4.31 -1.81
CA THR A 340 -2.94 -4.89 -1.14
C THR A 340 -3.13 -6.39 -0.86
N ILE A 341 -4.32 -6.80 -0.40
CA ILE A 341 -4.65 -8.23 -0.19
C ILE A 341 -4.61 -9.03 -1.50
N ALA A 342 -4.91 -8.40 -2.64
CA ALA A 342 -4.76 -8.99 -3.96
C ALA A 342 -3.38 -8.77 -4.60
N GLY A 343 -2.39 -8.18 -3.91
CA GLY A 343 -1.02 -8.11 -4.42
C GLY A 343 -0.73 -7.02 -5.41
N GLY A 344 -1.60 -6.03 -5.44
CA GLY A 344 -1.58 -4.93 -6.36
C GLY A 344 -1.61 -5.39 -7.81
N PRO A 345 -2.74 -5.91 -8.30
CA PRO A 345 -2.90 -6.25 -9.70
C PRO A 345 -2.60 -5.05 -10.61
N VAL A 346 -1.92 -5.31 -11.73
CA VAL A 346 -1.56 -4.27 -12.71
C VAL A 346 -2.49 -4.26 -13.93
N THR A 347 -3.29 -5.32 -14.09
CA THR A 347 -4.30 -5.45 -15.15
C THR A 347 -5.69 -5.54 -14.56
N ALA A 348 -6.68 -4.95 -15.24
CA ALA A 348 -8.08 -5.07 -14.85
C ALA A 348 -8.61 -6.49 -15.06
N ASP A 349 -9.23 -7.05 -14.03
CA ASP A 349 -9.88 -8.37 -14.05
C ASP A 349 -10.97 -8.43 -12.96
N THR A 350 -11.53 -9.61 -12.72
CA THR A 350 -12.49 -9.91 -11.65
C THR A 350 -11.79 -10.53 -10.45
N PHE A 351 -11.97 -9.95 -9.27
CA PHE A 351 -11.37 -10.38 -8.01
C PHE A 351 -12.46 -10.62 -6.97
N THR A 352 -12.47 -11.78 -6.31
CA THR A 352 -13.49 -12.15 -5.32
C THR A 352 -12.89 -12.26 -3.93
N PHE A 353 -13.44 -11.52 -2.97
CA PHE A 353 -13.00 -11.46 -1.59
C PHE A 353 -14.04 -12.09 -0.67
N ILE A 354 -13.61 -13.03 0.17
CA ILE A 354 -14.46 -13.76 1.10
C ILE A 354 -14.25 -13.22 2.51
N PHE A 355 -15.33 -12.74 3.13
CA PHE A 355 -15.38 -12.26 4.50
C PHE A 355 -16.16 -13.27 5.33
N SER A 356 -15.48 -13.94 6.27
CA SER A 356 -16.05 -15.03 7.08
C SER A 356 -15.85 -14.84 8.59
N LYS A 357 -15.09 -13.83 9.01
CA LYS A 357 -14.96 -13.49 10.44
C LYS A 357 -16.19 -12.75 10.96
N GLN A 358 -16.39 -12.81 12.27
CA GLN A 358 -17.55 -12.21 12.92
C GLN A 358 -17.67 -10.71 12.64
N VAL A 359 -16.57 -9.96 12.75
CA VAL A 359 -16.54 -8.50 12.53
C VAL A 359 -15.31 -8.11 11.72
N TYR A 360 -15.52 -7.24 10.74
CA TYR A 360 -14.49 -6.49 10.02
C TYR A 360 -14.69 -5.00 10.28
N GLY A 361 -13.62 -4.32 10.64
CA GLY A 361 -13.69 -3.03 11.31
C GLY A 361 -12.63 -2.02 10.92
N GLN A 362 -12.71 -0.85 11.54
CA GLN A 362 -11.72 0.21 11.45
C GLN A 362 -10.91 0.29 12.76
N ASN A 363 -9.60 0.47 12.67
CA ASN A 363 -8.75 0.71 13.85
C ASN A 363 -7.93 2.00 13.75
N THR A 364 -7.08 2.11 12.74
CA THR A 364 -6.05 3.16 12.58
C THR A 364 -6.28 4.01 11.33
N PHE A 365 -6.84 3.43 10.26
CA PHE A 365 -7.19 4.18 9.06
C PHE A 365 -8.55 4.87 9.20
N ASN A 366 -8.99 5.56 8.13
CA ASN A 366 -10.26 6.29 8.11
C ASN A 366 -11.47 5.40 7.77
N GLN A 367 -11.24 4.14 7.38
CA GLN A 367 -12.26 3.22 6.90
C GLN A 367 -11.96 1.76 7.26
N ALA A 368 -13.00 0.92 7.34
CA ALA A 368 -12.83 -0.51 7.62
C ALA A 368 -12.35 -1.32 6.41
N ILE A 369 -12.86 -0.98 5.23
CA ILE A 369 -12.52 -1.61 3.95
C ILE A 369 -12.21 -0.53 2.93
N SER A 370 -11.08 -0.68 2.25
CA SER A 370 -10.70 0.11 1.08
C SER A 370 -10.69 -0.80 -0.14
N VAL A 371 -11.40 -0.42 -1.20
CA VAL A 371 -11.22 -1.09 -2.50
C VAL A 371 -9.76 -0.99 -2.93
N GLY A 372 -9.11 0.16 -2.67
CA GLY A 372 -7.70 0.37 -3.00
C GLY A 372 -7.49 0.59 -4.49
N SER A 373 -6.24 0.63 -4.90
CA SER A 373 -5.86 1.19 -6.20
C SER A 373 -5.93 0.21 -7.38
N PHE A 374 -7.04 -0.54 -7.48
CA PHE A 374 -7.28 -1.45 -8.61
C PHE A 374 -7.29 -0.71 -9.96
N PRO A 375 -6.78 -1.34 -11.05
CA PRO A 375 -6.86 -0.78 -12.39
C PRO A 375 -8.32 -0.50 -12.80
N SER A 376 -8.55 0.64 -13.45
CA SER A 376 -9.88 1.00 -13.96
C SER A 376 -10.43 -0.11 -14.88
N GLY A 377 -11.69 -0.47 -14.70
CA GLY A 377 -12.35 -1.58 -15.38
C GLY A 377 -12.37 -2.88 -14.58
N SER A 378 -11.68 -2.95 -13.44
CA SER A 378 -11.72 -4.12 -12.55
C SER A 378 -13.11 -4.32 -11.93
N ILE A 379 -13.45 -5.57 -11.67
CA ILE A 379 -14.63 -5.98 -10.91
C ILE A 379 -14.17 -6.57 -9.58
N VAL A 380 -14.65 -6.04 -8.47
CA VAL A 380 -14.31 -6.49 -7.12
C VAL A 380 -15.58 -7.01 -6.46
N ASN A 381 -15.67 -8.33 -6.26
CA ASN A 381 -16.77 -8.98 -5.58
C ASN A 381 -16.42 -9.13 -4.08
N LEU A 382 -17.28 -8.65 -3.19
CA LEU A 382 -17.16 -8.83 -1.75
C LEU A 382 -18.28 -9.78 -1.34
N VAL A 383 -17.92 -10.96 -0.82
CA VAL A 383 -18.88 -11.97 -0.40
C VAL A 383 -18.81 -12.13 1.11
N PHE A 384 -19.89 -11.77 1.78
CA PHE A 384 -20.01 -11.85 3.23
C PHE A 384 -20.75 -13.12 3.63
N ILE A 385 -20.02 -14.06 4.23
CA ILE A 385 -20.53 -15.36 4.70
C ILE A 385 -20.42 -15.46 6.23
N ASP A 386 -20.96 -16.54 6.80
CA ASP A 386 -20.94 -16.87 8.22
C ASP A 386 -21.49 -15.75 9.12
N GLY A 387 -22.44 -14.96 8.62
CA GLY A 387 -23.04 -13.83 9.33
C GLY A 387 -22.08 -12.67 9.58
N SER A 388 -20.98 -12.58 8.82
CA SER A 388 -19.94 -11.56 8.97
C SER A 388 -20.51 -10.13 8.91
N ILE A 389 -20.00 -9.26 9.77
CA ILE A 389 -20.43 -7.86 9.87
C ILE A 389 -19.27 -6.94 9.51
N SER A 390 -19.44 -6.09 8.51
CA SER A 390 -18.54 -4.96 8.25
C SER A 390 -19.12 -3.65 8.74
N ILE A 391 -18.37 -2.94 9.57
CA ILE A 391 -18.78 -1.65 10.14
C ILE A 391 -17.57 -0.79 10.51
N GLY A 392 -17.60 0.51 10.20
CA GLY A 392 -16.55 1.45 10.58
C GLY A 392 -16.52 1.75 12.09
N ARG A 393 -15.68 2.71 12.48
CA ARG A 393 -15.57 3.17 13.87
C ARG A 393 -16.81 4.00 14.28
N GLY A 394 -17.26 3.82 15.53
CA GLY A 394 -18.30 4.66 16.12
C GLY A 394 -17.77 6.02 16.57
N GLY A 395 -18.60 7.07 16.46
CA GLY A 395 -18.23 8.40 16.90
C GLY A 395 -18.14 8.50 18.43
N ASN A 396 -17.10 9.14 18.97
CA ASN A 396 -17.01 9.36 20.42
C ASN A 396 -18.09 10.32 20.92
N GLY A 397 -18.56 10.09 22.14
CA GLY A 397 -19.42 11.03 22.85
C GLY A 397 -18.67 12.32 23.21
N GLY A 398 -19.38 13.44 23.22
CA GLY A 398 -18.81 14.72 23.61
C GLY A 398 -18.50 14.78 25.11
N SER A 399 -17.30 15.23 25.47
CA SER A 399 -16.91 15.49 26.87
C SER A 399 -17.39 16.86 27.36
N THR A 400 -17.07 17.90 26.60
CA THR A 400 -17.48 19.31 26.87
C THR A 400 -17.95 20.01 25.60
N GLY A 401 -18.37 19.23 24.60
CA GLY A 401 -18.69 19.71 23.27
C GLY A 401 -19.54 18.73 22.48
N ALA A 402 -19.51 18.88 21.15
CA ALA A 402 -20.27 18.02 20.24
C ALA A 402 -19.76 16.58 20.26
N GLY A 403 -20.64 15.63 19.95
CA GLY A 403 -20.25 14.25 19.64
C GLY A 403 -19.50 14.18 18.31
N GLU A 404 -18.61 13.20 18.16
CA GLU A 404 -17.90 12.94 16.91
C GLU A 404 -18.77 12.14 15.95
N ASN A 405 -18.52 12.28 14.65
CA ASN A 405 -19.23 11.52 13.62
C ASN A 405 -18.79 10.06 13.59
N GLY A 406 -19.67 9.17 13.13
CA GLY A 406 -19.29 7.81 12.75
C GLY A 406 -18.33 7.81 11.56
N GLY A 407 -17.48 6.79 11.47
CA GLY A 407 -16.53 6.59 10.38
C GLY A 407 -17.14 6.03 9.08
N THR A 408 -16.26 5.64 8.16
CA THR A 408 -16.64 5.01 6.88
C THR A 408 -16.41 3.50 6.95
N THR A 409 -17.35 2.70 6.44
CA THR A 409 -17.19 1.24 6.38
C THR A 409 -16.45 0.84 5.10
N LEU A 410 -16.95 1.23 3.93
CA LEU A 410 -16.33 0.92 2.63
C LEU A 410 -15.97 2.20 1.87
N LEU A 411 -14.71 2.33 1.45
CA LEU A 411 -14.26 3.37 0.52
C LEU A 411 -14.01 2.77 -0.87
N GLY A 412 -14.74 3.27 -1.86
CA GLY A 412 -14.57 2.93 -3.27
C GLY A 412 -13.37 3.59 -3.94
N THR A 413 -13.13 3.18 -5.18
CA THR A 413 -12.10 3.70 -6.08
C THR A 413 -12.68 3.98 -7.47
N SER A 414 -12.36 5.15 -8.03
CA SER A 414 -12.86 5.59 -9.34
C SER A 414 -12.57 4.56 -10.44
N GLY A 415 -13.58 4.25 -11.27
CA GLY A 415 -13.44 3.35 -12.41
C GLY A 415 -13.49 1.85 -12.08
N VAL A 416 -13.72 1.48 -10.81
CA VAL A 416 -13.90 0.09 -10.37
C VAL A 416 -15.38 -0.23 -10.16
N THR A 417 -15.80 -1.44 -10.54
CA THR A 417 -17.13 -1.97 -10.19
C THR A 417 -17.01 -2.83 -8.94
N VAL A 418 -17.82 -2.55 -7.92
CA VAL A 418 -17.84 -3.28 -6.65
C VAL A 418 -19.19 -3.95 -6.49
N ASN A 419 -19.20 -5.28 -6.36
CA ASN A 419 -20.40 -6.07 -6.11
C ASN A 419 -20.36 -6.59 -4.67
N ILE A 420 -21.37 -6.27 -3.87
CA ILE A 420 -21.39 -6.58 -2.45
C ILE A 420 -22.51 -7.60 -2.19
N TYR A 421 -22.14 -8.84 -1.92
CA TYR A 421 -23.07 -9.94 -1.65
C TYR A 421 -23.25 -10.11 -0.14
N LEU A 422 -24.44 -9.76 0.35
CA LEU A 422 -24.85 -9.81 1.76
C LEU A 422 -25.95 -10.85 2.02
N GLY A 423 -26.66 -11.27 0.97
CA GLY A 423 -27.74 -12.24 1.05
C GLY A 423 -27.87 -13.06 -0.24
N GLY A 424 -28.28 -14.31 -0.10
CA GLY A 424 -28.63 -15.20 -1.20
C GLY A 424 -27.43 -15.91 -1.84
N THR A 425 -27.71 -16.68 -2.90
CA THR A 425 -26.67 -17.42 -3.64
C THR A 425 -25.99 -16.50 -4.65
N THR A 426 -24.66 -16.43 -4.61
CA THR A 426 -23.89 -15.67 -5.58
C THR A 426 -23.91 -16.34 -6.96
N PRO A 427 -23.67 -15.59 -8.05
CA PRO A 427 -23.23 -16.20 -9.30
C PRO A 427 -21.99 -17.08 -9.09
N ASP A 428 -21.74 -17.99 -10.03
CA ASP A 428 -20.48 -18.72 -10.09
C ASP A 428 -19.39 -17.77 -10.63
N PHE A 429 -18.37 -17.51 -9.80
CA PHE A 429 -17.26 -16.63 -10.16
C PHE A 429 -16.08 -17.38 -10.81
N GLY A 430 -16.25 -18.67 -11.11
CA GLY A 430 -15.19 -19.56 -11.62
C GLY A 430 -14.68 -20.57 -10.59
N ASN A 431 -15.04 -20.39 -9.32
CA ASN A 431 -14.73 -21.29 -8.20
C ASN A 431 -15.97 -21.87 -7.51
N GLY A 432 -17.13 -21.75 -8.15
CA GLY A 432 -18.42 -22.10 -7.59
C GLY A 432 -19.15 -20.90 -7.00
N SER A 433 -20.30 -21.19 -6.41
CA SER A 433 -21.20 -20.21 -5.80
C SER A 433 -21.11 -20.26 -4.28
N TYR A 434 -21.32 -19.10 -3.66
CA TYR A 434 -21.41 -18.92 -2.23
C TYR A 434 -22.84 -18.65 -1.80
N THR A 435 -23.15 -18.90 -0.52
CA THR A 435 -24.38 -18.42 0.11
C THR A 435 -24.00 -17.27 1.03
N ALA A 436 -24.25 -16.04 0.59
CA ALA A 436 -24.00 -14.85 1.39
C ALA A 436 -25.08 -14.70 2.46
N ASP A 437 -24.66 -14.34 3.67
CA ASP A 437 -25.54 -14.12 4.81
C ASP A 437 -25.02 -13.06 5.80
N GLY A 438 -24.07 -12.22 5.39
CA GLY A 438 -23.52 -11.15 6.22
C GLY A 438 -24.20 -9.77 6.09
N TYR A 439 -23.49 -8.75 6.59
CA TYR A 439 -23.99 -7.39 6.79
C TYR A 439 -22.94 -6.33 6.47
N LEU A 440 -23.37 -5.23 5.85
CA LEU A 440 -22.59 -4.01 5.68
C LEU A 440 -23.34 -2.83 6.32
N LYS A 441 -22.77 -2.26 7.37
CA LYS A 441 -23.46 -1.26 8.19
C LYS A 441 -22.65 0.02 8.28
N ALA A 442 -23.33 1.17 8.21
CA ALA A 442 -22.79 2.43 8.66
C ALA A 442 -22.64 2.43 10.19
N PRO A 443 -21.55 2.98 10.75
CA PRO A 443 -21.44 3.17 12.19
C PRO A 443 -22.35 4.32 12.68
N GLY A 444 -22.55 4.39 13.99
CA GLY A 444 -23.33 5.43 14.66
C GLY A 444 -22.50 6.65 15.06
N GLY A 445 -23.15 7.82 15.12
CA GLY A 445 -22.55 9.05 15.63
C GLY A 445 -22.54 9.10 17.15
N GLY A 446 -21.61 9.87 17.74
CA GLY A 446 -21.55 10.09 19.18
C GLY A 446 -22.59 11.09 19.68
N GLY A 447 -23.02 10.96 20.93
CA GLY A 447 -23.93 11.89 21.58
C GLY A 447 -23.25 13.19 22.01
N GLY A 448 -23.97 14.31 21.97
CA GLY A 448 -23.45 15.61 22.40
C GLY A 448 -23.44 15.76 23.94
N ALA A 449 -22.44 16.47 24.48
CA ALA A 449 -22.39 16.76 25.92
C ALA A 449 -23.54 17.70 26.37
N ALA A 450 -23.68 17.88 27.67
CA ALA A 450 -24.53 18.94 28.23
C ALA A 450 -23.91 19.57 29.50
N PRO A 451 -23.88 20.90 29.63
CA PRO A 451 -23.58 21.55 30.90
C PRO A 451 -24.84 21.54 31.79
N GLU A 452 -24.62 21.40 33.10
CA GLU A 452 -25.61 21.68 34.13
C GLU A 452 -25.08 22.77 35.07
N GLU A 453 -25.85 23.84 35.22
CA GLU A 453 -25.56 24.92 36.17
C GLU A 453 -26.22 24.62 37.51
N TYR A 454 -25.42 24.59 38.58
CA TYR A 454 -25.92 24.51 39.96
C TYR A 454 -25.90 25.89 40.64
N GLU A 455 -26.95 26.18 41.41
CA GLU A 455 -26.99 27.33 42.32
C GLU A 455 -26.38 26.95 43.69
N PRO A 456 -25.51 27.80 44.29
CA PRO A 456 -25.07 29.11 43.82
C PRO A 456 -24.02 29.02 42.69
N LYS A 457 -24.23 29.79 41.61
CA LYS A 457 -23.52 29.80 40.29
C LYS A 457 -21.98 29.83 40.28
N TYR A 458 -21.30 28.82 40.81
CA TYR A 458 -19.83 28.76 40.83
C TYR A 458 -19.23 27.47 40.28
N SER A 459 -20.03 26.49 39.87
CA SER A 459 -19.55 25.25 39.24
C SER A 459 -20.47 24.80 38.11
N VAL A 460 -19.91 24.66 36.90
CA VAL A 460 -20.57 23.98 35.77
C VAL A 460 -20.10 22.53 35.78
N ILE A 461 -21.04 21.60 35.91
CA ILE A 461 -20.76 20.16 35.71
C ILE A 461 -21.06 19.85 34.26
N HIS A 462 -20.12 19.19 33.57
CA HIS A 462 -20.35 18.69 32.22
C HIS A 462 -20.73 17.22 32.27
N HIS A 463 -21.85 16.89 31.62
CA HIS A 463 -22.34 15.54 31.41
C HIS A 463 -21.83 15.01 30.07
N GLY A 464 -21.19 13.85 30.10
CA GLY A 464 -20.65 13.20 28.91
C GLY A 464 -21.72 12.55 28.04
N GLY A 465 -21.65 12.75 26.72
CA GLY A 465 -22.51 12.08 25.75
C GLY A 465 -22.15 10.60 25.56
N GLY A 466 -23.11 9.79 25.12
CA GLY A 466 -22.88 8.36 24.83
C GLY A 466 -22.05 8.14 23.56
N GLY A 467 -21.28 7.06 23.49
CA GLY A 467 -20.49 6.69 22.32
C GLY A 467 -21.31 6.04 21.21
N GLY A 468 -21.04 6.35 19.95
CA GLY A 468 -21.73 5.77 18.79
C GLY A 468 -21.36 4.31 18.54
N SER A 469 -22.21 3.58 17.82
CA SER A 469 -21.96 2.18 17.47
C SER A 469 -20.85 2.02 16.43
N GLY A 470 -20.08 0.94 16.49
CA GLY A 470 -19.04 0.63 15.51
C GLY A 470 -18.19 -0.58 15.89
N SER A 471 -17.30 -1.02 14.98
CA SER A 471 -16.38 -2.14 15.23
C SER A 471 -15.44 -1.84 16.38
N LYS A 472 -14.97 -0.60 16.40
CA LYS A 472 -14.38 0.09 17.54
C LYS A 472 -15.45 1.06 18.02
N PRO A 473 -16.20 0.71 19.07
CA PRO A 473 -17.28 1.55 19.53
C PRO A 473 -16.75 2.92 19.95
N GLY A 474 -17.57 3.94 19.77
CA GLY A 474 -17.25 5.27 20.27
C GLY A 474 -17.10 5.21 21.79
N THR A 475 -16.07 5.88 22.30
CA THR A 475 -15.92 6.05 23.75
C THR A 475 -16.94 7.06 24.24
N GLY A 476 -17.55 6.80 25.39
CA GLY A 476 -18.41 7.76 26.07
C GLY A 476 -17.64 9.02 26.47
N GLY A 477 -18.32 10.17 26.38
CA GLY A 477 -17.76 11.46 26.74
C GLY A 477 -17.36 11.49 28.21
N GLN A 478 -16.16 12.02 28.47
CA GLN A 478 -15.61 12.17 29.81
C GLN A 478 -16.03 13.53 30.36
N GLY A 479 -17.16 13.57 31.06
CA GLY A 479 -17.65 14.76 31.74
C GLY A 479 -16.82 15.13 32.98
N TYR A 480 -17.48 15.64 34.02
CA TYR A 480 -16.87 15.71 35.35
C TYR A 480 -16.73 14.29 35.94
N VAL A 481 -15.85 14.10 36.93
CA VAL A 481 -15.58 12.75 37.52
C VAL A 481 -16.89 12.07 37.95
N GLY A 482 -17.18 10.90 37.37
CA GLY A 482 -18.39 10.11 37.63
C GLY A 482 -19.63 10.48 36.81
N VAL A 483 -19.47 11.34 35.79
CA VAL A 483 -20.54 11.89 34.94
C VAL A 483 -20.26 11.56 33.47
N GLU A 484 -19.99 10.28 33.22
CA GLU A 484 -19.49 9.76 31.94
C GLU A 484 -20.63 9.12 31.15
N GLY A 485 -20.65 9.39 29.84
CA GLY A 485 -21.49 8.62 28.92
C GLY A 485 -20.98 7.20 28.80
N GLN A 486 -21.83 6.26 28.41
CA GLN A 486 -21.41 4.88 28.16
C GLN A 486 -20.79 4.73 26.76
N ASP A 487 -19.86 3.80 26.64
CA ASP A 487 -19.34 3.38 25.34
C ASP A 487 -20.44 2.74 24.49
N GLY A 488 -20.31 2.85 23.17
CA GLY A 488 -21.17 2.12 22.25
C GLY A 488 -20.86 0.62 22.21
N SER A 489 -21.50 -0.06 21.27
CA SER A 489 -21.15 -1.43 20.85
C SER A 489 -21.17 -1.56 19.33
N ALA A 490 -20.89 -2.73 18.78
CA ALA A 490 -21.05 -2.96 17.35
C ALA A 490 -22.53 -2.91 16.88
N SER A 491 -23.48 -3.03 17.80
CA SER A 491 -24.92 -3.14 17.49
C SER A 491 -25.77 -2.01 18.06
N SER A 492 -25.25 -1.21 19.00
CA SER A 492 -25.99 -0.14 19.67
C SER A 492 -25.08 1.05 19.99
N GLY A 493 -25.67 2.24 20.10
CA GLY A 493 -25.01 3.36 20.75
C GLY A 493 -24.96 3.16 22.27
N GLY A 494 -24.09 3.91 22.92
CA GLY A 494 -23.97 3.97 24.37
C GLY A 494 -24.96 4.94 24.96
N GLU A 495 -25.43 4.64 26.16
CA GLU A 495 -26.37 5.49 26.89
C GLU A 495 -25.72 6.83 27.27
N ALA A 496 -26.54 7.88 27.30
CA ALA A 496 -26.12 9.19 27.77
C ALA A 496 -26.04 9.25 29.30
N PHE A 497 -25.23 10.16 29.83
CA PHE A 497 -25.38 10.58 31.22
C PHE A 497 -26.34 11.78 31.33
N TYR A 498 -27.44 11.60 32.06
CA TYR A 498 -28.40 12.65 32.44
C TYR A 498 -28.88 13.53 31.26
N LEU A 499 -28.43 14.78 31.16
CA LEU A 499 -28.87 15.77 30.15
C LEU A 499 -28.09 15.68 28.83
N ALA A 500 -27.05 14.85 28.76
CA ALA A 500 -26.31 14.63 27.53
C ALA A 500 -27.12 13.79 26.53
N GLY A 501 -26.66 13.73 25.28
CA GLY A 501 -27.26 12.87 24.25
C GLY A 501 -26.68 11.47 24.24
N ALA A 502 -27.50 10.46 23.89
CA ALA A 502 -27.07 9.09 23.70
C ALA A 502 -26.29 8.92 22.38
N GLY A 503 -25.48 7.87 22.28
CA GLY A 503 -24.85 7.48 21.04
C GLY A 503 -25.86 6.90 20.04
N GLY A 504 -25.59 7.07 18.75
CA GLY A 504 -26.38 6.50 17.67
C GLY A 504 -26.11 5.00 17.51
N GLY A 505 -27.16 4.23 17.18
CA GLY A 505 -27.01 2.87 16.66
C GLY A 505 -26.48 2.85 15.21
N PRO A 506 -26.30 1.67 14.60
CA PRO A 506 -25.80 1.56 13.23
C PRO A 506 -26.63 2.42 12.25
N GLY A 507 -25.95 3.28 11.50
CA GLY A 507 -26.54 4.22 10.54
C GLY A 507 -27.37 5.36 11.14
N GLN A 508 -27.31 5.56 12.46
CA GLN A 508 -28.03 6.64 13.13
C GLN A 508 -27.05 7.69 13.67
N PRO A 509 -27.42 8.99 13.60
CA PRO A 509 -26.67 10.02 14.31
C PRO A 509 -26.85 9.81 15.82
N GLY A 510 -25.95 10.41 16.62
CA GLY A 510 -26.15 10.49 18.07
C GLY A 510 -27.34 11.39 18.42
N GLU A 511 -27.66 11.48 19.70
CA GLU A 511 -28.61 12.49 20.18
C GLU A 511 -27.86 13.75 20.60
N ALA A 512 -28.54 14.90 20.49
CA ALA A 512 -27.98 16.16 20.96
C ALA A 512 -28.28 16.30 22.46
N GLY A 513 -27.28 16.74 23.23
CA GLY A 513 -27.50 17.28 24.56
C GLY A 513 -27.76 18.79 24.44
N ALA A 514 -26.99 19.59 25.17
CA ALA A 514 -26.90 21.02 24.89
C ALA A 514 -25.94 21.33 23.72
N TYR A 515 -24.97 20.45 23.48
CA TYR A 515 -24.08 20.52 22.33
C TYR A 515 -24.58 19.62 21.19
N ALA A 516 -24.09 19.89 19.98
CA ALA A 516 -24.48 19.16 18.79
C ALA A 516 -24.14 17.67 18.87
N ARG A 517 -24.94 16.85 18.20
CA ARG A 517 -24.68 15.42 18.01
C ARG A 517 -23.61 15.17 16.95
N GLY A 518 -22.98 14.01 17.02
CA GLY A 518 -22.27 13.41 15.91
C GLY A 518 -23.23 12.88 14.84
N LEU A 519 -22.85 13.05 13.59
CA LEU A 519 -23.57 12.52 12.43
C LEU A 519 -23.40 11.00 12.31
N ALA A 520 -24.34 10.35 11.62
CA ALA A 520 -24.20 8.92 11.33
C ALA A 520 -22.96 8.71 10.44
N GLY A 521 -22.33 7.56 10.58
CA GLY A 521 -21.28 7.17 9.66
C GLY A 521 -21.82 6.78 8.29
N LYS A 522 -20.90 6.26 7.46
CA LYS A 522 -21.18 5.93 6.07
C LYS A 522 -20.94 4.45 5.83
N ALA A 523 -21.94 3.74 5.29
CA ALA A 523 -21.71 2.36 4.85
C ALA A 523 -20.79 2.31 3.65
N LEU A 524 -20.95 3.25 2.73
CA LEU A 524 -20.09 3.38 1.57
C LEU A 524 -19.83 4.84 1.22
N GLU A 525 -18.63 5.11 0.73
CA GLU A 525 -18.27 6.29 -0.05
C GLU A 525 -17.86 5.80 -1.43
N ALA A 526 -18.62 6.14 -2.47
CA ALA A 526 -18.46 5.54 -3.80
C ALA A 526 -17.15 5.98 -4.47
N ASN A 527 -16.76 7.25 -4.28
CA ASN A 527 -15.50 7.81 -4.81
C ASN A 527 -15.28 7.52 -6.31
N GLY A 528 -16.36 7.55 -7.10
CA GLY A 528 -16.34 7.26 -8.54
C GLY A 528 -16.42 5.77 -8.92
N SER A 529 -16.55 4.85 -7.97
CA SER A 529 -16.90 3.45 -8.23
C SER A 529 -18.35 3.29 -8.68
N THR A 530 -18.61 2.21 -9.42
CA THR A 530 -19.98 1.66 -9.55
C THR A 530 -20.17 0.61 -8.45
N ILE A 531 -21.13 0.78 -7.55
CA ILE A 531 -21.35 -0.12 -6.41
C ILE A 531 -22.75 -0.75 -6.47
N ASN A 532 -22.81 -2.08 -6.47
CA ASN A 532 -24.05 -2.87 -6.47
C ASN A 532 -24.13 -3.69 -5.18
N VAL A 533 -25.30 -3.71 -4.54
CA VAL A 533 -25.52 -4.44 -3.27
C VAL A 533 -26.59 -5.51 -3.46
N TYR A 534 -26.28 -6.75 -3.08
CA TYR A 534 -27.16 -7.90 -3.19
C TYR A 534 -27.55 -8.38 -1.79
N THR A 535 -28.84 -8.27 -1.46
CA THR A 535 -29.41 -8.58 -0.14
C THR A 535 -30.43 -9.72 -0.15
N ASP A 536 -30.78 -10.23 -1.34
CA ASP A 536 -31.85 -11.23 -1.51
C ASP A 536 -33.19 -10.76 -0.90
N GLY A 537 -33.52 -9.49 -1.11
CA GLY A 537 -34.70 -8.82 -0.56
C GLY A 537 -34.65 -8.43 0.93
N ASP A 538 -33.65 -8.85 1.70
CA ASP A 538 -33.49 -8.48 3.12
C ASP A 538 -32.64 -7.20 3.29
N LEU A 539 -33.30 -6.05 3.15
CA LEU A 539 -32.66 -4.75 3.29
C LEU A 539 -32.04 -4.47 4.67
N SER A 540 -32.36 -5.26 5.71
CA SER A 540 -31.73 -5.10 7.03
C SER A 540 -30.23 -5.43 7.04
N ARG A 541 -29.76 -6.12 5.99
CA ARG A 541 -28.37 -6.48 5.77
C ARG A 541 -27.48 -5.30 5.39
N TYR A 542 -28.09 -4.25 4.83
CA TYR A 542 -27.40 -3.04 4.41
C TYR A 542 -27.96 -1.81 5.13
N ILE A 543 -27.12 -1.11 5.90
CA ILE A 543 -27.53 0.10 6.62
C ILE A 543 -26.70 1.28 6.11
N GLN A 544 -27.27 2.11 5.23
CA GLN A 544 -26.55 3.17 4.49
C GLN A 544 -25.90 4.25 5.38
N GLY A 545 -26.62 4.74 6.40
CA GLY A 545 -26.22 5.93 7.17
C GLY A 545 -26.19 7.19 6.29
N GLU A 546 -25.16 8.02 6.45
CA GLU A 546 -24.88 9.22 5.63
C GLU A 546 -23.98 8.93 4.40
N GLY A 547 -23.81 7.65 4.05
CA GLY A 547 -23.03 7.23 2.89
C GLY A 547 -23.74 7.48 1.55
N ASP A 548 -23.02 7.31 0.45
CA ASP A 548 -23.61 7.42 -0.88
C ASP A 548 -24.61 6.28 -1.12
N THR A 549 -25.58 6.52 -2.01
CA THR A 549 -26.52 5.47 -2.45
C THR A 549 -25.83 4.55 -3.45
N PRO A 550 -25.93 3.21 -3.31
CA PRO A 550 -25.39 2.31 -4.31
C PRO A 550 -26.10 2.48 -5.66
N ASN A 551 -25.42 2.13 -6.75
CA ASN A 551 -26.01 2.17 -8.11
C ASN A 551 -27.18 1.20 -8.24
N SER A 552 -27.15 0.08 -7.51
CA SER A 552 -28.27 -0.84 -7.39
C SER A 552 -28.29 -1.53 -6.03
N ILE A 553 -29.49 -1.86 -5.57
CA ILE A 553 -29.73 -2.75 -4.43
C ILE A 553 -30.83 -3.75 -4.80
N SER A 554 -30.58 -5.04 -4.63
CA SER A 554 -31.52 -6.13 -5.00
C SER A 554 -31.55 -7.27 -4.00
#